data_AF-A0A317YKE1-F1
#
_entry.id   AF-A0A317YKE1-F1
#
_cell.length_a   1.000
_cell.length_b   1.000
_cell.length_c   1.000
_cell.angle_alpha   90.00
_cell.angle_beta   90.00
_cell.angle_gamma   90.00
#
_symmetry.space_group_name_H-M   'P 1'
#
loop_
_entity.id
_entity.type
_entity.pdbx_description
1 polymer ?
#
loop_
_entity_poly.entity_id
_entity_poly.type
_entity_poly.pdbx_seq_one_letter_code
_entity_poly.pdbx_strand_id
1 'polypeptide(L)' 'MAKLEMNKNTPLEFGLYSLGDHLLNPFKGEKVSYEQRINEIIEASKLADEAGIDVFAVGESHQEHFTTQAHT' A
#
# COMPACT_ATOMS: atom_id res chain seq x y z
N MET A 1 -25.82 18.56 21.20
CA MET A 1 -25.01 17.75 20.25
C MET A 1 -23.60 17.69 20.80
N ALA A 2 -22.94 16.54 20.76
CA ALA A 2 -21.54 16.43 21.18
C ALA A 2 -20.62 17.05 20.12
N LYS A 3 -19.62 17.82 20.54
CA LYS A 3 -18.59 18.39 19.66
C LYS A 3 -17.33 17.52 19.79
N LEU A 4 -16.95 16.85 18.72
CA LEU A 4 -15.72 16.05 18.66
C LEU A 4 -14.61 16.94 18.11
N GLU A 5 -13.50 17.04 18.84
CA GLU A 5 -12.28 17.72 18.39
C GLU A 5 -11.14 16.69 18.33
N MET A 6 -10.23 16.86 17.37
CA MET A 6 -9.03 16.02 17.29
C MET A 6 -8.13 16.25 18.50
N ASN A 7 -7.51 15.19 18.98
CA ASN A 7 -6.56 15.27 20.08
C ASN A 7 -5.37 16.15 19.68
N LYS A 8 -5.11 17.22 20.44
CA LYS A 8 -4.01 18.16 20.16
C LYS A 8 -2.64 17.64 20.61
N ASN A 9 -2.62 16.60 21.44
CA ASN A 9 -1.39 15.98 21.97
C ASN A 9 -0.93 14.78 21.14
N THR A 10 -1.74 14.33 20.18
CA THR A 10 -1.41 13.22 19.28
C THR A 10 -1.78 13.63 17.87
N PRO A 11 -0.81 13.96 17.01
CA PRO A 11 -1.10 14.31 15.62
C PRO A 11 -1.80 13.14 14.91
N LEU A 12 -2.65 13.47 13.95
CA LEU A 12 -3.23 12.46 13.07
C LEU A 12 -2.15 11.99 12.11
N GLU A 13 -1.94 10.68 12.07
CA GLU A 13 -1.15 10.03 11.04
C GLU A 13 -2.08 9.52 9.95
N PHE A 14 -1.72 9.78 8.69
CA PHE A 14 -2.39 9.18 7.54
C PHE A 14 -1.40 8.40 6.69
N GLY A 15 -1.86 7.33 6.07
CA GLY A 15 -0.97 6.40 5.39
C GLY A 15 -1.57 5.69 4.19
N LEU A 16 -0.69 5.08 3.42
CA LEU A 16 -1.03 4.15 2.36
C LEU A 16 -0.82 2.72 2.84
N TYR A 17 -1.66 1.81 2.35
CA TYR A 17 -1.58 0.39 2.64
C TYR A 17 -1.72 -0.41 1.36
N SER A 18 -0.90 -1.45 1.21
CA SER A 18 -0.96 -2.42 0.13
C SER A 18 -0.86 -3.83 0.69
N LEU A 19 -1.70 -4.76 0.23
CA LEU A 19 -1.56 -6.19 0.49
C LEU A 19 -0.66 -6.87 -0.56
N GLY A 20 -0.04 -6.10 -1.44
CA GLY A 20 0.78 -6.61 -2.54
C GLY A 20 -0.03 -7.16 -3.71
N ASP A 21 -1.24 -6.66 -3.94
CA ASP A 21 -2.15 -7.12 -4.99
C ASP A 21 -1.46 -7.18 -6.37
N HIS A 22 -1.55 -8.34 -7.01
CA HIS A 22 -1.02 -8.66 -8.33
C HIS A 22 -2.15 -9.06 -9.28
N LEU A 23 -3.01 -8.08 -9.54
CA LEU A 23 -4.22 -8.23 -10.33
C LEU A 23 -3.98 -7.86 -11.79
N LEU A 24 -4.92 -8.26 -12.65
CA LEU A 24 -4.93 -7.84 -14.05
C LEU A 24 -5.17 -6.33 -14.14
N ASN A 25 -4.45 -5.66 -15.03
CA ASN A 25 -4.77 -4.29 -15.39
C ASN A 25 -6.19 -4.26 -16.01
N PRO A 26 -7.15 -3.49 -15.46
CA PRO A 26 -8.54 -3.54 -15.91
C PRO A 26 -8.75 -2.96 -17.31
N PHE A 27 -7.80 -2.19 -17.84
CA PHE A 27 -7.87 -1.59 -19.17
C PHE A 27 -7.19 -2.44 -20.24
N LYS A 28 -6.16 -3.21 -19.86
CA LYS A 28 -5.36 -4.02 -20.80
C LYS A 28 -5.63 -5.52 -20.71
N GLY A 29 -6.15 -6.00 -19.58
CA GLY A 29 -6.35 -7.42 -19.33
C GLY A 29 -5.05 -8.22 -19.14
N GLU A 30 -3.96 -7.56 -18.77
CA GLU A 30 -2.63 -8.16 -18.63
C GLU A 30 -2.06 -7.92 -17.23
N LYS A 31 -1.23 -8.85 -16.73
CA LYS A 31 -0.45 -8.68 -15.50
C LYS A 31 0.96 -8.23 -15.84
N VAL A 32 1.49 -7.32 -15.02
CA VAL A 32 2.93 -7.04 -14.97
C VAL A 32 3.68 -8.24 -14.38
N SER A 33 5.01 -8.27 -14.46
CA SER A 33 5.78 -9.30 -13.76
C SER A 33 5.71 -9.11 -12.23
N TYR A 34 5.97 -10.18 -11.47
CA TYR A 34 6.08 -10.09 -10.00
C TYR A 34 7.16 -9.09 -9.57
N GLU A 35 8.32 -9.13 -10.24
CA GLU A 35 9.42 -8.20 -10.01
C GLU A 35 9.01 -6.75 -10.27
N GLN A 36 8.34 -6.49 -11.40
CA GLN A 36 7.84 -5.15 -11.71
C GLN A 36 6.86 -4.68 -10.62
N ARG A 37 5.95 -5.54 -10.17
CA ARG A 37 4.99 -5.16 -9.13
C ARG A 37 5.67 -4.82 -7.80
N ILE A 38 6.71 -5.56 -7.42
CA ILE A 38 7.53 -5.25 -6.23
C ILE A 38 8.21 -3.88 -6.40
N ASN A 39 8.80 -3.62 -7.57
CA ASN A 39 9.42 -2.34 -7.86
C ASN A 39 8.42 -1.16 -7.82
N GLU A 40 7.19 -1.36 -8.32
CA GLU A 40 6.11 -0.37 -8.23
C GLU A 40 5.72 -0.07 -6.78
N ILE A 41 5.70 -1.08 -5.89
CA ILE A 41 5.43 -0.88 -4.45
C ILE A 41 6.55 -0.06 -3.80
N ILE A 42 7.82 -0.35 -4.13
CA ILE A 42 8.97 0.41 -3.64
C ILE A 42 8.95 1.85 -4.16
N GLU A 43 8.60 2.06 -5.41
CA GLU A 43 8.48 3.40 -5.99
C GLU A 43 7.35 4.19 -5.32
N ALA A 44 6.19 3.55 -5.11
CA ALA A 44 5.07 4.16 -4.38
C ALA A 44 5.46 4.55 -2.94
N SER A 45 6.26 3.73 -2.23
CA SER A 45 6.71 4.06 -0.88
C SER A 45 7.67 5.25 -0.85
N LYS A 46 8.55 5.37 -1.85
CA LYS A 46 9.43 6.55 -1.99
C LYS A 46 8.62 7.81 -2.26
N LEU A 47 7.66 7.74 -3.18
CA LEU A 47 6.77 8.86 -3.48
C LEU A 47 5.92 9.28 -2.27
N ALA A 48 5.49 8.31 -1.44
CA ALA A 48 4.77 8.58 -0.20
C ALA A 48 5.64 9.35 0.81
N ASP A 49 6.90 8.95 0.98
CA ASP A 49 7.88 9.64 1.82
C ASP A 49 8.15 11.08 1.31
N GLU A 50 8.39 11.24 0.01
CA GLU A 50 8.58 12.55 -0.64
C GLU A 50 7.36 13.47 -0.48
N ALA A 51 6.15 12.90 -0.48
CA ALA A 51 4.90 13.62 -0.29
C ALA A 51 4.57 13.93 1.18
N GLY A 52 5.37 13.44 2.14
CA GLY A 52 5.14 13.62 3.57
C GLY A 52 3.95 12.81 4.12
N ILE A 53 3.67 11.64 3.53
CA ILE A 53 2.71 10.68 4.07
C ILE A 53 3.34 9.98 5.28
N ASP A 54 2.63 9.95 6.42
CA ASP A 54 3.22 9.49 7.69
C ASP A 54 3.52 7.99 7.70
N VAL A 55 2.73 7.19 6.98
CA VAL A 55 2.83 5.72 7.00
C VAL A 55 2.72 5.13 5.60
N PHE A 56 3.60 4.18 5.27
CA PHE A 56 3.42 3.27 4.14
C PHE A 56 3.51 1.83 4.65
N ALA A 57 2.39 1.13 4.65
CA ALA A 57 2.26 -0.22 5.20
C ALA A 57 2.16 -1.26 4.08
N VAL A 58 2.87 -2.38 4.26
CA VAL A 58 2.80 -3.54 3.38
C VAL A 58 2.33 -4.73 4.20
N GLY A 59 1.21 -5.32 3.79
CA GLY A 59 0.66 -6.54 4.36
C GLY A 59 1.09 -7.80 3.62
N GLU A 60 0.80 -8.94 4.22
CA GLU A 60 1.06 -10.27 3.67
C GLU A 60 -0.25 -11.03 3.41
N SER A 61 -0.32 -11.76 2.30
CA SER A 61 -1.42 -12.68 1.99
C SER A 61 -0.89 -14.03 1.55
N HIS A 62 -1.55 -15.12 1.96
CA HIS A 62 -1.26 -16.49 1.50
C HIS A 62 -2.24 -16.95 0.41
N GLN A 63 -2.74 -16.00 -0.38
CA GLN A 63 -3.68 -16.25 -1.47
C GLN A 63 -2.97 -16.06 -2.81
N GLU A 64 -3.49 -16.67 -3.87
CA GLU A 64 -3.03 -16.37 -5.21
C GLU A 64 -3.20 -14.87 -5.53
N HIS A 65 -2.36 -14.39 -6.45
CA HIS A 65 -2.41 -13.02 -6.97
C HIS A 65 -1.92 -11.94 -6.01
N PHE A 66 -0.99 -12.27 -5.11
CA PHE A 66 -0.27 -11.28 -4.30
C PHE A 66 1.25 -11.46 -4.45
N THR A 67 2.00 -10.37 -4.48
CA THR A 67 3.48 -10.39 -4.57
C THR A 67 4.15 -10.39 -3.20
N THR A 68 3.45 -9.96 -2.16
CA THR A 68 3.92 -9.93 -0.77
C THR A 68 3.42 -11.15 -0.01
N GLN A 69 3.48 -12.31 -0.66
CA GLN A 69 3.04 -13.59 -0.11
C GLN A 69 4.23 -14.36 0.48
N ALA A 70 4.10 -14.95 1.66
CA ALA A 70 5.01 -16.03 2.06
C ALA A 70 4.43 -17.36 1.58
N HIS A 71 5.01 -17.89 0.51
CA HIS A 71 4.90 -19.30 0.16
C HIS A 71 6.29 -19.92 0.11
N THR A 72 6.35 -21.20 0.50
CA THR A 72 7.53 -22.06 0.38
C THR A 72 7.90 -22.31 -1.07
#